data_AF-A0A166L343-F1
#
_entry.id   AF-A0A166L343-F1
#
_cell.length_a   1.000
_cell.length_b   1.000
_cell.length_c   1.000
_cell.angle_alpha   90.00
_cell.angle_beta   90.00
_cell.angle_gamma   90.00
#
_symmetry.space_group_name_H-M   'P 1'
#
loop_
_entity.id
_entity.type
_entity.pdbx_description
1 polymer ?
#
loop_
_entity_poly.entity_id
_entity_poly.type
_entity_poly.pdbx_seq_one_letter_code
_entity_poly.pdbx_strand_id
1 'polypeptide(L)' 'MALLLDKRGHEIQITDDVVKAAAGNRRSGQKIMALLLDKRGHEIQITDDVVEAAAGNEDSGQEIM' A
#
# COMPACT_ATOMS: atom_id res chain seq x y z
N MET A 1 -2.28 9.33 6.84
CA MET A 1 -1.33 8.21 6.89
C MET A 1 0.05 8.66 7.38
N ALA A 2 0.72 9.59 6.69
CA ALA A 2 2.09 10.05 7.00
C ALA A 2 2.36 10.29 8.50
N LEU A 3 1.63 11.24 9.10
CA LEU A 3 1.82 11.65 10.49
C LEU A 3 1.58 10.51 11.50
N LEU A 4 0.70 9.55 11.17
CA LEU A 4 0.45 8.39 12.02
C LEU A 4 1.61 7.39 11.96
N LEU A 5 2.17 7.14 10.77
CA LEU A 5 3.35 6.27 10.63
C LEU A 5 4.58 6.91 11.27
N ASP A 6 4.75 8.23 11.18
CA ASP A 6 5.89 8.91 11.80
C ASP A 6 5.81 8.93 13.34
N LYS A 7 4.62 9.14 13.91
CA LYS A 7 4.46 9.23 15.38
C LYS A 7 4.24 7.89 16.07
N ARG A 8 3.59 6.96 15.39
CA ARG A 8 3.09 5.69 15.97
C ARG A 8 3.40 4.49 15.07
N GLY A 9 4.37 4.60 14.16
CA GLY A 9 4.71 3.54 13.22
C GLY A 9 4.99 2.20 13.90
N HIS A 10 5.69 2.22 15.04
CA HIS A 10 5.96 1.01 15.82
C HIS A 10 4.71 0.34 16.43
N GLU A 11 3.61 1.08 16.60
CA GLU A 11 2.32 0.56 17.05
C GLU A 11 1.44 0.09 15.90
N ILE A 12 1.79 0.44 14.66
CA ILE A 12 1.01 0.14 13.46
C ILE A 12 1.67 -1.04 12.74
N GLN A 13 1.04 -2.21 12.86
CA GLN A 13 1.39 -3.37 12.07
C GLN A 13 0.84 -3.21 10.65
N ILE A 14 1.73 -3.29 9.65
CA ILE A 14 1.32 -3.36 8.25
C ILE A 14 1.05 -4.82 7.93
N THR A 15 -0.23 -5.17 7.78
CA THR A 15 -0.67 -6.53 7.42
C THR A 15 -0.92 -6.63 5.92
N ASP A 16 -0.96 -7.85 5.39
CA ASP A 16 -1.30 -8.11 3.99
C ASP A 16 -2.62 -7.45 3.59
N ASP A 17 -3.65 -7.50 4.45
CA ASP A 17 -4.94 -6.86 4.20
C ASP A 17 -4.83 -5.33 4.05
N VAL A 18 -3.96 -4.68 4.84
CA VAL A 18 -3.72 -3.23 4.74
C VAL A 18 -3.04 -2.91 3.41
N VAL A 19 -2.07 -3.72 2.99
CA VAL A 19 -1.36 -3.54 1.72
C VAL A 19 -2.32 -3.79 0.55
N LYS A 20 -3.13 -4.84 0.60
CA LYS A 20 -4.16 -5.16 -0.41
C LYS A 20 -5.20 -4.05 -0.53
N ALA A 21 -5.69 -3.53 0.59
CA ALA A 21 -6.63 -2.42 0.60
C ALA A 21 -6.02 -1.11 0.05
N ALA A 22 -4.73 -0.87 0.33
CA ALA A 22 -4.01 0.27 -0.25
C ALA A 22 -3.84 0.12 -1.76
N ALA A 23 -3.41 -1.05 -2.23
CA ALA A 23 -3.24 -1.37 -3.65
C ALA A 23 -4.56 -1.24 -4.45
N GLY A 24 -5.66 -1.77 -3.91
CA GLY A 24 -7.00 -1.69 -4.52
C GLY A 24 -7.71 -0.34 -4.42
N ASN A 25 -7.09 0.69 -3.80
CA ASN A 25 -7.74 1.97 -3.62
C ASN A 25 -7.66 2.84 -4.88
N ARG A 26 -8.79 3.01 -5.59
CA ARG A 26 -8.85 3.74 -6.86
C ARG A 26 -8.47 5.22 -6.80
N ARG A 27 -8.76 5.89 -5.68
CA ARG A 27 -8.57 7.34 -5.57
C ARG A 27 -7.18 7.74 -5.12
N SER A 28 -6.51 6.91 -4.34
CA SER A 28 -5.27 7.29 -3.67
C SER A 28 -4.33 6.12 -3.42
N GLY A 29 -4.58 4.94 -4.01
CA GLY A 29 -3.81 3.73 -3.76
C GLY A 29 -2.33 3.89 -4.09
N GLN A 30 -2.01 4.51 -5.22
CA GLN A 30 -0.63 4.83 -5.60
C GLN A 30 0.08 5.68 -4.53
N LYS A 31 -0.55 6.76 -4.06
CA LYS A 31 0.03 7.66 -3.04
C LYS A 31 0.17 6.97 -1.68
N ILE A 32 -0.77 6.10 -1.33
CA ILE A 32 -0.73 5.33 -0.08
C ILE A 32 0.37 4.27 -0.17
N MET A 33 0.46 3.52 -1.26
CA MET A 33 1.51 2.51 -1.50
C MET A 33 2.90 3.12 -1.54
N ALA A 34 3.10 4.25 -2.22
CA ALA A 34 4.37 4.95 -2.24
C ALA A 34 4.82 5.35 -0.82
N LEU A 35 3.89 5.85 0.00
CA LEU A 35 4.19 6.24 1.37
C LEU A 35 4.47 5.04 2.30
N LEU A 36 3.74 3.94 2.11
CA LEU A 36 3.98 2.69 2.83
C LEU A 36 5.35 2.10 2.47
N LEU A 37 5.72 2.10 1.18
CA LEU A 37 7.03 1.62 0.72
C LEU A 37 8.18 2.50 1.22
N ASP A 38 8.04 3.83 1.19
CA ASP A 38 9.05 4.77 1.70
C ASP A 38 9.31 4.61 3.21
N LYS A 39 8.23 4.49 4.00
CA LYS A 39 8.34 4.47 5.47
C LYS A 39 8.54 3.07 6.06
N ARG A 40 7.93 2.06 5.45
CA ARG A 40 7.76 0.71 6.00
C ARG A 40 8.00 -0.38 4.94
N GLY A 41 8.70 -0.09 3.85
CA GLY A 41 8.90 -1.04 2.74
C GLY A 41 9.51 -2.38 3.17
N HIS A 42 10.31 -2.39 4.22
CA HIS A 42 10.89 -3.63 4.78
C HIS A 42 9.86 -4.57 5.44
N GLU A 43 8.65 -4.08 5.73
CA GLU A 43 7.57 -4.86 6.34
C GLU A 43 6.49 -5.26 5.32
N ILE A 44 6.57 -4.73 4.10
CA ILE A 44 5.59 -5.00 3.05
C ILE A 44 6.03 -6.24 2.30
N GLN A 45 5.18 -7.27 2.34
CA GLN A 45 5.30 -8.41 1.45
C GLN A 45 4.40 -8.16 0.24
N ILE A 46 5.00 -8.13 -0.95
CA ILE A 46 4.25 -8.08 -2.19
C ILE A 46 3.85 -9.51 -2.54
N THR A 47 2.58 -9.83 -2.29
CA THR A 47 1.96 -11.11 -2.61
C THR A 47 1.16 -11.02 -3.90
N ASP A 48 0.86 -12.16 -4.52
CA ASP A 48 0.05 -12.22 -5.74
C ASP A 48 -1.31 -11.51 -5.57
N ASP A 49 -1.93 -11.64 -4.39
CA ASP A 49 -3.15 -10.96 -3.99
C ASP A 49 -3.05 -9.43 -4.02
N VAL A 50 -1.90 -8.88 -3.61
CA VAL A 50 -1.62 -7.44 -3.63
C VAL A 50 -1.45 -6.97 -5.07
N VAL A 51 -0.76 -7.77 -5.89
CA VAL A 51 -0.58 -7.49 -7.32
C VAL A 51 -1.91 -7.53 -8.06
N GLU A 52 -2.76 -8.52 -7.80
CA GLU A 52 -4.10 -8.62 -8.37
C GLU A 52 -4.98 -7.43 -7.95
N ALA A 53 -4.93 -7.04 -6.67
CA ALA A 53 -5.66 -5.87 -6.18
C ALA A 53 -5.18 -4.57 -6.84
N ALA A 54 -3.87 -4.41 -7.08
CA ALA A 54 -3.32 -3.27 -7.82
C ALA A 54 -3.70 -3.29 -9.31
N ALA A 55 -3.65 -4.45 -9.95
CA ALA A 55 -3.97 -4.61 -11.38
C ALA A 55 -5.47 -4.44 -11.66
N GLY A 56 -6.35 -4.89 -10.75
CA GLY A 56 -7.80 -4.66 -10.81
C GLY A 56 -8.23 -3.24 -10.48
N ASN A 57 -7.29 -2.37 -10.09
CA ASN A 57 -7.54 -0.96 -9.85
C ASN A 57 -7.39 -0.18 -11.17
N GLU A 58 -8.46 -0.18 -11.98
CA GLU A 58 -8.49 0.37 -13.35
C GLU A 58 -8.08 1.84 -13.47
N ASP A 59 -8.21 2.64 -12.40
CA ASP A 59 -7.80 4.05 -12.35
C ASP A 59 -6.31 4.26 -12.00
N SER A 60 -5.66 3.29 -11.34
CA SER A 60 -4.26 3.38 -10.85
C SER A 60 -3.32 2.31 -11.41
N GLY A 61 -3.84 1.32 -12.13
CA GLY A 61 -3.07 0.19 -12.67
C GLY A 61 -2.17 0.53 -13.86
N GLN A 62 -2.23 1.76 -14.39
CA GLN A 62 -1.43 2.16 -15.55
C GLN A 62 0.05 2.47 -15.25
N GLU A 63 0.46 2.59 -13.98
CA GLU A 63 1.85 2.88 -13.59
C GLU A 63 2.52 1.77 -12.74
N ILE A 64 1.85 0.62 -12.52
CA ILE A 64 2.34 -0.46 -11.62
C ILE A 64 2.98 -1.64 -12.38
N MET A 65 3.03 -1.61 -13.72
CA MET A 65 3.91 -2.47 -14.54
C MET A 65 5.03 -1.64 -15.17
#